data_AF-A0AAW4VEK5-F1
#
_entry.id   AF-A0AAW4VEK5-F1
#
_cell.length_a   1.000
_cell.length_b   1.000
_cell.length_c   1.000
_cell.angle_alpha   90.00
_cell.angle_beta   90.00
_cell.angle_gamma   90.00
#
_symmetry.space_group_name_H-M   'P 1'
#
loop_
_entity.id
_entity.type
_entity.pdbx_description
1 polymer ?
#
loop_
_entity_poly.entity_id
_entity_poly.type
_entity_poly.pdbx_seq_one_letter_code
_entity_poly.pdbx_strand_id
1 'polypeptide(L)'
;MNLHDITKKYILNDTELVIIETIINELSKGNQKISIRDIASQTYVSTTVIVKLAKKLGFVGYSQMLYVLNESIHQKVSIENLSDLSEFVNNDDIETVQKLIDDIYQHKHEKIYLVGVGFSDIITHYFLKRLASFDIFAYDGAPIDCINARSNPSIIILFSKSGETAEFIAQTNHDVTILEMKPAILTDMVVTNMIPNMERLHQQQIKIVTNATVSKINENAVSYKNADGDEIAIPASTVVSAFGYKAYNPLENVAKENCNEVYVIGSAVKAGNTLTAIQDGYQAGLKL
;
A
#
# COMPACT_ATOMS: atom_id res chain seq x y z
N MET A 1 -3.24 -20.54 0.29
CA MET A 1 -2.70 -21.92 0.21
C MET A 1 -3.64 -22.73 -0.68
N ASN A 2 -3.18 -23.30 -1.80
CA ASN A 2 -4.07 -23.94 -2.77
C ASN A 2 -4.58 -25.28 -2.19
N LEU A 3 -5.89 -25.51 -2.20
CA LEU A 3 -6.51 -26.70 -1.65
C LEU A 3 -6.01 -28.01 -2.32
N HIS A 4 -5.63 -27.93 -3.60
CA HIS A 4 -4.98 -29.03 -4.32
C HIS A 4 -3.63 -29.42 -3.72
N ASP A 5 -2.93 -28.49 -3.07
CA ASP A 5 -1.64 -28.76 -2.41
C ASP A 5 -1.84 -29.46 -1.07
N ILE A 6 -2.94 -29.15 -0.35
CA ILE A 6 -3.31 -29.82 0.91
C ILE A 6 -3.67 -31.29 0.64
N THR A 7 -4.48 -31.55 -0.40
CA THR A 7 -4.88 -32.92 -0.77
C THR A 7 -3.69 -33.77 -1.24
N LYS A 8 -2.70 -33.15 -1.93
CA LYS A 8 -1.50 -33.85 -2.41
C LYS A 8 -0.47 -34.12 -1.31
N LYS A 9 -0.38 -33.27 -0.29
CA LYS A 9 0.62 -33.37 0.79
C LYS A 9 0.29 -34.46 1.83
N TYR A 10 -0.99 -34.74 2.09
CA TYR A 10 -1.40 -35.58 3.23
C TYR A 10 -2.00 -36.95 2.86
N ILE A 11 -2.03 -37.34 1.58
CA ILE A 11 -2.57 -38.60 1.06
C ILE A 11 -3.91 -38.95 1.73
N LEU A 12 -4.98 -38.33 1.24
CA LEU A 12 -6.33 -38.54 1.75
C LEU A 12 -6.95 -39.80 1.14
N ASN A 13 -7.73 -40.53 1.93
CA ASN A 13 -8.55 -41.64 1.41
C ASN A 13 -9.89 -41.12 0.83
N ASP A 14 -10.62 -41.98 0.11
CA ASP A 14 -11.86 -41.59 -0.56
C ASP A 14 -12.90 -40.99 0.40
N THR A 15 -13.04 -41.56 1.60
CA THR A 15 -13.95 -41.01 2.63
C THR A 15 -13.52 -39.62 3.10
N GLU A 16 -12.23 -39.40 3.31
CA GLU A 16 -11.68 -38.10 3.72
C GLU A 16 -11.84 -37.04 2.63
N LEU A 17 -11.70 -37.41 1.35
CA LEU A 17 -11.95 -36.53 0.22
C LEU A 17 -13.42 -36.10 0.15
N VAL A 18 -14.34 -37.05 0.27
CA VAL A 18 -15.79 -36.78 0.27
C VAL A 18 -16.20 -35.82 1.40
N ILE A 19 -15.58 -35.95 2.58
CA ILE A 19 -15.79 -35.01 3.69
C ILE A 19 -15.35 -33.60 3.32
N ILE A 20 -14.15 -33.44 2.74
CA ILE A 20 -13.62 -32.12 2.36
C ILE A 20 -14.47 -31.48 1.25
N GLU A 21 -14.83 -32.25 0.22
CA GLU A 21 -15.68 -31.79 -0.87
C GLU A 21 -17.05 -31.32 -0.38
N THR A 22 -17.66 -32.07 0.55
CA THR A 22 -18.97 -31.70 1.13
C THR A 22 -18.88 -30.40 1.92
N ILE A 23 -17.82 -30.22 2.73
CA ILE A 23 -17.59 -28.97 3.48
C ILE A 23 -17.45 -27.79 2.52
N ILE A 24 -16.65 -27.95 1.45
CA ILE A 24 -16.42 -26.87 0.48
C ILE A 24 -17.69 -26.51 -0.27
N ASN A 25 -18.49 -27.50 -0.68
CA ASN A 25 -19.73 -27.26 -1.37
C ASN A 25 -20.72 -26.46 -0.50
N GLU A 26 -20.81 -26.78 0.78
CA GLU A 26 -21.68 -26.05 1.71
C GLU A 26 -21.18 -24.63 2.00
N LEU A 27 -19.87 -24.45 2.19
CA LEU A 27 -19.27 -23.12 2.34
C LEU A 27 -19.46 -22.26 1.08
N SER A 28 -19.35 -22.86 -0.11
CA SER A 28 -19.56 -22.16 -1.40
C SER A 28 -21.00 -21.69 -1.61
N LYS A 29 -21.98 -22.35 -0.96
CA LYS A 29 -23.39 -21.92 -0.95
C LYS A 29 -23.68 -20.82 0.08
N GLY A 30 -22.67 -20.35 0.83
CA GLY A 30 -22.80 -19.31 1.85
C GLY A 30 -23.13 -19.82 3.26
N ASN A 31 -23.11 -21.14 3.50
CA ASN A 31 -23.39 -21.72 4.82
C ASN A 31 -22.15 -21.67 5.74
N GLN A 32 -21.79 -20.48 6.21
CA GLN A 32 -20.56 -20.22 6.99
C GLN A 32 -20.52 -20.86 8.39
N LYS A 33 -21.65 -21.38 8.89
CA LYS A 33 -21.76 -21.97 10.25
C LYS A 33 -22.30 -23.40 10.23
N ILE A 34 -21.91 -24.20 9.24
CA ILE A 34 -22.32 -25.60 9.18
C ILE A 34 -21.73 -26.44 10.32
N SER A 35 -22.57 -27.18 11.03
CA SER A 35 -22.13 -27.95 12.19
C SER A 35 -21.42 -29.24 11.78
N ILE A 36 -20.53 -29.74 12.63
CA ILE A 36 -19.84 -31.02 12.40
C ILE A 36 -20.81 -32.19 12.28
N ARG A 37 -21.99 -32.10 12.92
CA ARG A 37 -23.03 -33.14 12.87
C ARG A 37 -23.72 -33.16 11.51
N ASP A 38 -23.91 -31.99 10.91
CA ASP A 38 -24.51 -31.87 9.58
C ASP A 38 -23.58 -32.50 8.54
N ILE A 39 -22.29 -32.17 8.57
CA ILE A 39 -21.28 -32.80 7.69
C ILE A 39 -21.21 -34.30 7.92
N ALA A 40 -21.21 -34.75 9.18
CA ALA A 40 -21.20 -36.18 9.53
C ALA A 40 -22.40 -36.94 8.94
N SER A 41 -23.59 -36.33 9.00
CA SER A 41 -24.82 -36.91 8.45
C SER A 41 -24.81 -36.98 6.92
N GLN A 42 -24.26 -35.96 6.24
CA GLN A 42 -24.19 -35.88 4.79
C GLN A 42 -23.13 -36.80 4.19
N THR A 43 -22.06 -37.09 4.95
CA THR A 43 -20.93 -37.92 4.50
C THR A 43 -20.98 -39.35 5.06
N TYR A 44 -22.02 -39.69 5.83
CA TYR A 44 -22.22 -41.00 6.47
C TYR A 44 -21.06 -41.46 7.35
N VAL A 45 -20.43 -40.53 8.08
CA VAL A 45 -19.33 -40.83 9.03
C VAL A 45 -19.66 -40.34 10.43
N SER A 46 -18.89 -40.79 11.43
CA SER A 46 -18.99 -40.22 12.77
C SER A 46 -18.26 -38.87 12.85
N THR A 47 -18.70 -38.00 13.76
CA THR A 47 -18.03 -36.72 14.03
C THR A 47 -16.55 -36.90 14.42
N THR A 48 -16.20 -38.03 15.03
CA THR A 48 -14.82 -38.39 15.36
C THR A 48 -13.94 -38.56 14.13
N VAL A 49 -14.47 -39.08 13.01
CA VAL A 49 -13.72 -39.21 11.74
C VAL A 49 -13.36 -37.82 11.21
N ILE A 50 -14.30 -36.88 11.23
CA ILE A 50 -14.07 -35.50 10.77
C ILE A 50 -13.05 -34.77 11.66
N VAL A 51 -13.11 -34.97 12.99
CA VAL A 51 -12.10 -34.40 13.90
C VAL A 51 -10.71 -34.99 13.65
N LYS A 52 -10.61 -36.31 13.40
CA LYS A 52 -9.36 -36.97 13.06
C LYS A 52 -8.79 -36.46 11.74
N LEU A 53 -9.65 -36.26 10.74
CA LEU A 53 -9.27 -35.65 9.47
C LEU A 53 -8.74 -34.23 9.66
N ALA A 54 -9.44 -33.39 10.43
CA ALA A 54 -8.98 -32.04 10.74
C ALA A 54 -7.56 -32.06 11.37
N LYS A 55 -7.33 -32.96 12.32
CA LYS A 55 -6.00 -33.15 12.94
C LYS A 55 -4.95 -33.69 11.97
N LYS A 56 -5.32 -34.64 11.11
CA LYS A 56 -4.45 -35.19 10.06
C LYS A 56 -3.99 -34.10 9.09
N LEU A 57 -4.87 -33.15 8.79
CA LEU A 57 -4.58 -31.97 7.97
C LEU A 57 -3.83 -30.85 8.72
N GLY A 58 -3.51 -31.04 10.00
CA GLY A 58 -2.75 -30.08 10.81
C GLY A 58 -3.59 -29.06 11.58
N PHE A 59 -4.93 -29.19 11.61
CA PHE A 59 -5.80 -28.31 12.38
C PHE A 59 -6.04 -28.83 13.80
N VAL A 60 -6.21 -27.91 14.76
CA VAL A 60 -6.57 -28.18 16.16
C VAL A 60 -7.92 -28.89 16.26
N GLY A 61 -8.84 -28.64 15.33
CA GLY A 61 -10.13 -29.32 15.24
C GLY A 61 -11.02 -28.80 14.09
N TYR A 62 -12.26 -29.29 14.04
CA TYR A 62 -13.21 -28.99 12.95
C TYR A 62 -13.49 -27.49 12.78
N SER A 63 -13.71 -26.74 13.85
CA SER A 63 -14.03 -25.31 13.74
C SER A 63 -12.89 -24.49 13.14
N GLN A 64 -11.64 -24.82 13.47
CA GLN A 64 -10.47 -24.16 12.86
C GLN A 64 -10.33 -24.54 11.38
N MET A 65 -10.52 -25.83 11.05
CA MET A 65 -10.55 -26.29 9.67
C MET A 65 -11.65 -25.56 8.86
N LEU A 66 -12.86 -25.42 9.42
CA LEU A 66 -13.98 -24.73 8.79
C LEU A 66 -13.67 -23.25 8.56
N TYR A 67 -13.11 -22.56 9.57
CA TYR A 67 -12.69 -21.17 9.45
C TYR A 67 -11.65 -20.98 8.35
N VAL A 68 -10.58 -21.80 8.35
CA VAL A 68 -9.50 -21.70 7.35
C VAL A 68 -10.00 -22.05 5.96
N LEU A 69 -10.89 -23.05 5.81
CA LEU A 69 -11.48 -23.37 4.51
C LEU A 69 -12.42 -22.25 4.03
N ASN A 70 -13.18 -21.62 4.92
CA ASN A 70 -14.02 -20.48 4.59
C ASN A 70 -13.19 -19.26 4.16
N GLU A 71 -12.15 -18.92 4.92
CA GLU A 71 -11.15 -17.91 4.54
C GLU A 71 -10.43 -18.27 3.24
N SER A 72 -10.13 -19.54 3.01
CA SER A 72 -9.50 -19.99 1.77
C SER A 72 -10.44 -19.90 0.57
N ILE A 73 -11.75 -20.08 0.75
CA ILE A 73 -12.75 -19.87 -0.30
C ILE A 73 -12.93 -18.38 -0.55
N HIS A 74 -13.02 -17.55 0.49
CA HIS A 74 -13.02 -16.09 0.35
C HIS A 74 -11.74 -15.60 -0.32
N GLN A 75 -10.58 -16.12 0.06
CA GLN A 75 -9.30 -15.85 -0.61
C GLN A 75 -9.23 -16.46 -1.99
N LYS A 76 -9.83 -17.62 -2.31
CA LYS A 76 -9.83 -18.15 -3.69
C LYS A 76 -10.70 -17.29 -4.58
N VAL A 77 -11.83 -16.81 -4.06
CA VAL A 77 -12.63 -15.75 -4.68
C VAL A 77 -11.78 -14.48 -4.85
N SER A 78 -10.93 -14.11 -3.89
CA SER A 78 -10.00 -12.96 -4.00
C SER A 78 -8.71 -13.21 -4.81
N ILE A 79 -8.26 -14.46 -4.99
CA ILE A 79 -6.98 -14.84 -5.62
C ILE A 79 -7.22 -15.26 -7.07
N GLU A 80 -8.37 -15.84 -7.41
CA GLU A 80 -8.83 -15.87 -8.80
C GLU A 80 -9.01 -14.43 -9.32
N ASN A 81 -9.33 -13.47 -8.43
CA ASN A 81 -9.31 -12.04 -8.71
C ASN A 81 -7.92 -11.38 -8.73
N LEU A 82 -6.80 -12.05 -8.39
CA LEU A 82 -5.45 -11.47 -8.60
C LEU A 82 -5.01 -11.48 -10.08
N SER A 83 -5.78 -12.13 -10.95
CA SER A 83 -5.71 -11.88 -12.39
C SER A 83 -6.37 -10.57 -12.79
N ASP A 84 -7.14 -9.98 -11.88
CA ASP A 84 -7.89 -8.77 -12.10
C ASP A 84 -7.14 -7.60 -11.44
N LEU A 85 -6.32 -6.94 -12.26
CA LEU A 85 -5.75 -5.63 -11.93
C LEU A 85 -6.84 -4.59 -11.56
N SER A 86 -8.13 -4.91 -11.75
CA SER A 86 -9.27 -4.12 -11.28
C SER A 86 -9.27 -3.90 -9.77
N GLU A 87 -8.66 -4.77 -8.94
CA GLU A 87 -8.56 -4.49 -7.50
C GLU A 87 -7.63 -3.30 -7.18
N PHE A 88 -6.73 -2.95 -8.10
CA PHE A 88 -5.90 -1.74 -8.02
C PHE A 88 -6.49 -0.54 -8.77
N VAL A 89 -7.56 -0.76 -9.55
CA VAL A 89 -8.27 0.26 -10.31
C VAL A 89 -9.68 0.33 -9.73
N ASN A 90 -9.88 1.18 -8.73
CA ASN A 90 -11.25 1.40 -8.25
C ASN A 90 -12.09 1.93 -9.41
N ASN A 91 -13.33 1.44 -9.55
CA ASN A 91 -14.22 1.92 -10.61
C ASN A 91 -14.46 3.44 -10.54
N ASP A 92 -14.30 4.05 -9.35
CA ASP A 92 -14.36 5.50 -9.13
C ASP A 92 -13.18 6.26 -9.76
N ASP A 93 -12.07 5.59 -10.08
CA ASP A 93 -10.90 6.19 -10.73
C ASP A 93 -11.03 6.23 -12.25
N ILE A 94 -11.99 5.52 -12.86
CA ILE A 94 -12.12 5.40 -14.32
C ILE A 94 -12.38 6.76 -14.97
N GLU A 95 -13.25 7.59 -14.39
CA GLU A 95 -13.51 8.94 -14.90
C GLU A 95 -12.26 9.83 -14.81
N THR A 96 -11.50 9.71 -13.72
CA THR A 96 -10.25 10.46 -13.51
C THR A 96 -9.18 10.02 -14.51
N VAL A 97 -9.04 8.71 -14.73
CA VAL A 97 -8.13 8.13 -15.72
C VAL A 97 -8.52 8.55 -17.13
N GLN A 98 -9.82 8.52 -17.47
CA GLN A 98 -10.29 8.97 -18.78
C GLN A 98 -9.98 10.45 -19.00
N LYS A 99 -10.22 11.30 -18.00
CA LYS A 99 -9.86 12.72 -18.06
C LYS A 99 -8.36 12.93 -18.28
N LEU A 100 -7.51 12.18 -17.56
CA LEU A 100 -6.07 12.23 -17.76
C LEU A 100 -5.67 11.81 -19.18
N ILE A 101 -6.29 10.75 -19.71
CA ILE A 101 -6.07 10.29 -21.09
C ILE A 101 -6.45 11.40 -22.08
N ASP A 102 -7.62 12.00 -21.91
CA ASP A 102 -8.12 13.07 -22.78
C ASP A 102 -7.18 14.29 -22.76
N ASP A 103 -6.73 14.71 -21.56
CA ASP A 103 -5.76 15.79 -21.39
C ASP A 103 -4.44 15.45 -22.11
N ILE A 104 -3.89 14.24 -21.92
CA ILE A 104 -2.66 13.79 -22.58
C ILE A 104 -2.80 13.82 -24.12
N TYR A 105 -3.92 13.32 -24.66
CA TYR A 105 -4.15 13.32 -26.11
C TYR A 105 -4.35 14.72 -26.69
N GLN A 106 -5.02 15.61 -25.95
CA GLN A 106 -5.20 17.00 -26.35
C GLN A 106 -3.86 17.74 -26.45
N HIS A 107 -2.93 17.45 -25.53
CA HIS A 107 -1.62 18.10 -25.46
C HIS A 107 -0.46 17.22 -25.99
N LYS A 108 -0.75 16.19 -26.79
CA LYS A 108 0.24 15.18 -27.22
C LYS A 108 1.42 15.70 -28.05
N HIS A 109 1.29 16.88 -28.63
CA HIS A 109 2.34 17.56 -29.41
C HIS A 109 2.99 18.72 -28.65
N GLU A 110 2.62 18.89 -27.37
CA GLU A 110 3.13 19.93 -26.49
C GLU A 110 4.13 19.33 -25.49
N LYS A 111 4.63 20.18 -24.58
CA LYS A 111 5.63 19.75 -23.60
C LYS A 111 4.96 19.02 -22.45
N ILE A 112 5.17 17.70 -22.38
CA ILE A 112 4.72 16.84 -21.28
C ILE A 112 5.93 16.46 -20.43
N TYR A 113 5.85 16.76 -19.14
CA TYR A 113 6.89 16.42 -18.17
C TYR A 113 6.40 15.31 -17.25
N LEU A 114 7.26 14.33 -17.02
CA LEU A 114 7.02 13.24 -16.09
C LEU A 114 8.06 13.35 -14.98
N VAL A 115 7.62 13.32 -13.73
CA VAL A 115 8.53 13.41 -12.59
C VAL A 115 8.25 12.28 -11.62
N GLY A 116 9.29 11.51 -11.31
CA GLY A 116 9.30 10.58 -10.19
C GLY A 116 10.69 10.60 -9.55
N VAL A 117 10.74 10.38 -8.24
CA VAL A 117 12.01 10.41 -7.49
C VAL A 117 12.23 9.05 -6.83
N GLY A 118 13.49 8.59 -6.81
CA GLY A 118 13.86 7.32 -6.19
C GLY A 118 13.21 6.14 -6.90
N PHE A 119 12.50 5.28 -6.17
CA PHE A 119 11.84 4.11 -6.78
C PHE A 119 10.70 4.47 -7.74
N SER A 120 10.06 5.65 -7.57
CA SER A 120 9.03 6.10 -8.51
C SER A 120 9.59 6.37 -9.91
N ASP A 121 10.88 6.67 -10.02
CA ASP A 121 11.56 6.91 -11.31
C ASP A 121 11.47 5.69 -12.24
N ILE A 122 11.47 4.48 -11.68
CA ILE A 122 11.29 3.23 -12.44
C ILE A 122 9.92 3.22 -13.16
N ILE A 123 8.88 3.68 -12.46
CA ILE A 123 7.52 3.76 -13.01
C ILE A 123 7.40 4.90 -14.01
N THR A 124 7.97 6.07 -13.70
CA THR A 124 8.05 7.22 -14.60
C THR A 124 8.67 6.82 -15.94
N HIS A 125 9.81 6.15 -15.90
CA HIS A 125 10.53 5.72 -17.10
C HIS A 125 9.77 4.65 -17.89
N TYR A 126 9.07 3.74 -17.20
CA TYR A 126 8.17 2.80 -17.85
C TYR A 126 7.01 3.52 -18.55
N PHE A 127 6.39 4.50 -17.90
CA PHE A 127 5.29 5.28 -18.46
C PHE A 127 5.74 6.11 -19.67
N LEU A 128 6.93 6.71 -19.62
CA LEU A 128 7.54 7.40 -20.77
C LEU A 128 7.63 6.48 -21.99
N LYS A 129 8.15 5.25 -21.82
CA LYS A 129 8.24 4.28 -22.91
C LYS A 129 6.86 3.90 -23.46
N ARG A 130 5.83 3.85 -22.60
CA ARG A 130 4.45 3.62 -23.03
C ARG A 130 3.90 4.79 -23.84
N LEU A 131 4.08 6.03 -23.41
CA LEU A 131 3.71 7.21 -24.19
C LEU A 131 4.36 7.22 -25.57
N ALA A 132 5.66 6.90 -25.63
CA ALA A 132 6.40 6.83 -26.89
C ALA A 132 5.81 5.77 -27.85
N SER A 133 5.25 4.67 -27.34
CA SER A 133 4.56 3.67 -28.18
C SER A 133 3.23 4.16 -28.78
N PHE A 134 2.70 5.28 -28.31
CA PHE A 134 1.54 5.97 -28.85
C PHE A 134 1.91 7.26 -29.61
N ASP A 135 3.19 7.41 -30.00
CA ASP A 135 3.73 8.61 -30.65
C ASP A 135 3.60 9.91 -29.82
N ILE A 136 3.55 9.77 -28.48
CA ILE A 136 3.51 10.88 -27.54
C ILE A 136 4.91 11.05 -26.94
N PHE A 137 5.53 12.20 -27.20
CA PHE A 137 6.85 12.52 -26.67
C PHE A 137 6.71 13.26 -25.34
N ALA A 138 7.37 12.74 -24.31
CA ALA A 138 7.45 13.36 -23.00
C ALA A 138 8.91 13.38 -22.51
N TYR A 139 9.15 14.05 -21.39
CA TYR A 139 10.47 14.18 -20.79
C TYR A 139 10.44 13.72 -19.33
N ASP A 140 11.22 12.70 -18.98
CA ASP A 140 11.45 12.23 -17.60
C ASP A 140 12.72 12.88 -17.03
N GLY A 141 12.54 14.06 -16.44
CA GLY A 141 13.63 14.89 -15.93
C GLY A 141 13.69 14.97 -14.41
N ALA A 142 14.75 15.58 -13.92
CA ALA A 142 14.80 15.94 -12.51
C ALA A 142 13.73 17.02 -12.21
N PRO A 143 13.18 17.06 -10.98
CA PRO A 143 12.34 18.14 -10.48
C PRO A 143 12.71 19.56 -10.94
N ILE A 144 14.01 19.86 -10.95
CA ILE A 144 14.54 21.18 -11.28
C ILE A 144 14.37 21.56 -12.76
N ASP A 145 14.25 20.58 -13.65
CA ASP A 145 14.07 20.82 -15.08
C ASP A 145 12.68 21.38 -15.38
N CYS A 146 11.71 21.19 -14.49
CA CYS A 146 10.37 21.80 -14.57
C CYS A 146 10.40 23.29 -14.22
N ILE A 147 11.22 23.67 -13.23
CA ILE A 147 11.30 25.05 -12.71
C ILE A 147 12.09 25.95 -13.67
N ASN A 148 13.16 25.41 -14.26
CA ASN A 148 14.06 26.16 -15.14
C ASN A 148 13.71 26.04 -16.63
N ALA A 149 12.56 25.45 -16.97
CA ALA A 149 12.12 25.35 -18.35
C ALA A 149 11.86 26.77 -18.92
N ARG A 150 12.45 27.07 -20.09
CA ARG A 150 12.24 28.36 -20.79
C ARG A 150 10.78 28.63 -21.19
N SER A 151 9.93 27.61 -21.12
CA SER A 151 8.49 27.69 -21.33
C SER A 151 7.83 26.65 -20.43
N ASN A 152 6.75 27.02 -19.76
CA ASN A 152 6.03 26.10 -18.89
C ASN A 152 5.53 24.88 -19.69
N PRO A 153 5.63 23.66 -19.13
CA PRO A 153 5.01 22.49 -19.72
C PRO A 153 3.49 22.64 -19.71
N SER A 154 2.83 22.01 -20.68
CA SER A 154 1.37 21.98 -20.76
C SER A 154 0.79 20.96 -19.78
N ILE A 155 1.54 19.88 -19.51
CA ILE A 155 1.18 18.84 -18.55
C ILE A 155 2.41 18.46 -17.73
N ILE A 156 2.22 18.32 -16.41
CA ILE A 156 3.17 17.71 -15.49
C ILE A 156 2.47 16.51 -14.84
N ILE A 157 3.06 15.31 -14.99
CA ILE A 157 2.57 14.09 -14.34
C ILE A 157 3.56 13.69 -13.25
N LEU A 158 3.00 13.54 -12.05
CA LEU A 158 3.73 13.33 -10.81
C LEU A 158 3.54 11.88 -10.33
N PHE A 159 4.59 11.06 -10.43
CA PHE A 159 4.63 9.70 -9.87
C PHE A 159 5.14 9.69 -8.42
N SER A 160 4.23 9.52 -7.46
CA SER A 160 4.56 9.31 -6.06
C SER A 160 3.61 8.32 -5.40
N LYS A 161 4.16 7.36 -4.66
CA LYS A 161 3.35 6.41 -3.90
C LYS A 161 2.63 7.09 -2.74
N SER A 162 3.32 7.96 -1.99
CA SER A 162 2.74 8.61 -0.81
C SER A 162 1.95 9.85 -1.16
N GLY A 163 2.32 10.57 -2.23
CA GLY A 163 1.75 11.89 -2.54
C GLY A 163 2.02 12.96 -1.48
N GLU A 164 2.87 12.67 -0.47
CA GLU A 164 3.07 13.49 0.73
C GLU A 164 4.24 14.49 0.62
N THR A 165 5.03 14.42 -0.44
CA THR A 165 6.26 15.22 -0.57
C THR A 165 5.92 16.63 -1.01
N ALA A 166 6.01 17.61 -0.11
CA ALA A 166 5.67 19.01 -0.38
C ALA A 166 6.40 19.60 -1.59
N GLU A 167 7.71 19.34 -1.73
CA GLU A 167 8.49 19.78 -2.89
C GLU A 167 7.94 19.25 -4.22
N PHE A 168 7.42 18.03 -4.18
CA PHE A 168 6.84 17.37 -5.34
C PHE A 168 5.50 18.00 -5.70
N ILE A 169 4.65 18.25 -4.70
CA ILE A 169 3.36 18.96 -4.89
C ILE A 169 3.61 20.37 -5.43
N ALA A 170 4.65 21.06 -4.96
CA ALA A 170 5.00 22.40 -5.36
C ALA A 170 5.37 22.54 -6.85
N GLN A 171 5.63 21.43 -7.56
CA GLN A 171 5.84 21.45 -9.01
C GLN A 171 4.54 21.72 -9.79
N THR A 172 3.39 21.40 -9.22
CA THR A 172 2.08 21.56 -9.86
C THR A 172 1.25 22.69 -9.24
N ASN A 173 1.54 23.06 -7.99
CA ASN A 173 0.82 24.10 -7.28
C ASN A 173 1.78 25.06 -6.57
N HIS A 174 1.60 26.36 -6.75
CA HIS A 174 2.55 27.37 -6.24
C HIS A 174 2.25 27.81 -4.81
N ASP A 175 1.07 27.46 -4.25
CA ASP A 175 0.72 27.78 -2.86
C ASP A 175 0.66 26.52 -2.00
N VAL A 176 1.85 26.06 -1.57
CA VAL A 176 2.01 24.93 -0.66
C VAL A 176 2.45 25.44 0.71
N THR A 177 1.74 25.01 1.75
CA THR A 177 2.09 25.29 3.14
C THR A 177 2.32 23.99 3.91
N ILE A 178 3.48 23.88 4.55
CA ILE A 178 3.82 22.80 5.49
C ILE A 178 3.46 23.27 6.90
N LEU A 179 2.62 22.50 7.60
CA LEU A 179 2.35 22.67 9.02
C LEU A 179 3.11 21.61 9.82
N GLU A 180 3.99 22.05 10.72
CA GLU A 180 4.80 21.19 11.58
C GLU A 180 4.54 21.51 13.05
N MET A 181 4.22 20.50 13.84
CA MET A 181 3.94 20.67 15.28
C MET A 181 5.21 20.95 16.09
N LYS A 182 6.37 20.50 15.63
CA LYS A 182 7.67 20.74 16.26
C LYS A 182 8.19 22.15 15.92
N PRO A 183 9.20 22.65 16.66
CA PRO A 183 9.83 23.94 16.36
C PRO A 183 10.59 24.00 15.01
N ALA A 184 10.90 22.84 14.41
CA ALA A 184 11.66 22.72 13.17
C ALA A 184 11.20 21.50 12.36
N ILE A 185 11.36 21.59 11.04
CA ILE A 185 11.17 20.48 10.10
C ILE A 185 12.49 19.75 9.83
N LEU A 186 12.41 18.57 9.19
CA LEU A 186 13.57 17.78 8.77
C LEU A 186 14.53 17.39 9.91
N THR A 187 14.05 17.38 11.16
CA THR A 187 14.89 17.11 12.35
C THR A 187 15.51 15.72 12.38
N ASP A 188 14.90 14.78 11.66
CA ASP A 188 15.32 13.38 11.62
C ASP A 188 16.28 13.10 10.46
N MET A 189 16.66 14.14 9.71
CA MET A 189 17.56 14.08 8.56
C MET A 189 18.99 14.49 8.95
N VAL A 190 19.99 13.83 8.35
CA VAL A 190 21.39 14.26 8.48
C VAL A 190 21.59 15.65 7.87
N VAL A 191 22.41 16.48 8.52
CA VAL A 191 22.59 17.91 8.17
C VAL A 191 23.00 18.10 6.71
N THR A 192 23.82 17.20 6.16
CA THR A 192 24.27 17.23 4.77
C THR A 192 23.12 17.17 3.76
N ASN A 193 22.02 16.51 4.12
CA ASN A 193 20.82 16.44 3.30
C ASN A 193 19.81 17.52 3.71
N MET A 194 19.77 17.90 4.99
CA MET A 194 18.84 18.92 5.50
C MET A 194 19.02 20.26 4.78
N ILE A 195 20.26 20.76 4.68
CA ILE A 195 20.58 22.07 4.07
C ILE A 195 20.06 22.17 2.62
N PRO A 196 20.45 21.28 1.69
CA PRO A 196 19.96 21.38 0.31
C PRO A 196 18.46 21.13 0.18
N ASN A 197 17.82 20.37 1.08
CA ASN A 197 16.36 20.26 1.11
C ASN A 197 15.71 21.59 1.53
N MET A 198 16.22 22.25 2.58
CA MET A 198 15.73 23.56 3.00
C MET A 198 15.88 24.62 1.91
N GLU A 199 17.03 24.65 1.22
CA GLU A 199 17.26 25.56 0.09
C GLU A 199 16.24 25.35 -1.03
N ARG A 200 15.95 24.09 -1.37
CA ARG A 200 14.92 23.74 -2.38
C ARG A 200 13.53 24.18 -1.98
N LEU A 201 13.11 23.93 -0.73
CA LEU A 201 11.81 24.39 -0.22
C LEU A 201 11.68 25.91 -0.32
N HIS A 202 12.75 26.65 0.01
CA HIS A 202 12.78 28.11 -0.09
C HIS A 202 12.74 28.60 -1.55
N GLN A 203 13.52 27.98 -2.45
CA GLN A 203 13.52 28.32 -3.88
C GLN A 203 12.14 28.13 -4.52
N GLN A 204 11.40 27.11 -4.08
CA GLN A 204 10.03 26.84 -4.51
C GLN A 204 8.97 27.67 -3.78
N GLN A 205 9.37 28.58 -2.89
CA GLN A 205 8.46 29.46 -2.13
C GLN A 205 7.44 28.71 -1.27
N ILE A 206 7.80 27.50 -0.80
CA ILE A 206 6.93 26.72 0.09
C ILE A 206 6.90 27.39 1.46
N LYS A 207 5.69 27.69 1.95
CA LYS A 207 5.48 28.29 3.26
C LYS A 207 5.64 27.21 4.33
N ILE A 208 6.35 27.53 5.40
CA ILE A 208 6.59 26.60 6.52
C ILE A 208 6.10 27.28 7.80
N VAL A 209 5.19 26.64 8.50
CA VAL A 209 4.71 27.06 9.83
C VAL A 209 5.08 25.97 10.83
N THR A 210 5.95 26.29 11.76
CA THR A 210 6.37 25.40 12.85
C THR A 210 5.60 25.72 14.13
N ASN A 211 5.72 24.85 15.14
CA ASN A 211 4.90 24.91 16.36
C ASN A 211 3.40 24.98 16.07
N ALA A 212 2.96 24.33 14.99
CA ALA A 212 1.61 24.34 14.47
C ALA A 212 0.96 22.97 14.68
N THR A 213 0.23 22.81 15.78
CA THR A 213 -0.50 21.55 16.04
C THR A 213 -1.85 21.59 15.34
N VAL A 214 -2.01 20.82 14.26
CA VAL A 214 -3.29 20.72 13.53
C VAL A 214 -4.38 20.27 14.49
N SER A 215 -5.46 21.05 14.57
CA SER A 215 -6.60 20.83 15.46
C SER A 215 -7.84 20.35 14.70
N LYS A 216 -8.05 20.84 13.48
CA LYS A 216 -9.24 20.52 12.68
C LYS A 216 -8.97 20.62 11.18
N ILE A 217 -9.53 19.68 10.41
CA ILE A 217 -9.58 19.75 8.95
C ILE A 217 -11.04 19.92 8.53
N ASN A 218 -11.33 20.93 7.72
CA ASN A 218 -12.63 21.17 7.12
C ASN A 218 -12.49 21.13 5.59
N GLU A 219 -13.61 21.15 4.85
CA GLU A 219 -13.62 21.06 3.38
C GLU A 219 -12.71 22.08 2.68
N ASN A 220 -12.63 23.31 3.21
CA ASN A 220 -11.91 24.42 2.57
C ASN A 220 -10.80 25.05 3.44
N ALA A 221 -10.47 24.45 4.60
CA ALA A 221 -9.50 25.03 5.52
C ALA A 221 -8.93 24.01 6.52
N VAL A 222 -7.69 24.25 6.95
CA VAL A 222 -7.04 23.58 8.07
C VAL A 222 -6.87 24.55 9.22
N SER A 223 -7.29 24.16 10.41
CA SER A 223 -7.05 24.88 11.65
C SER A 223 -5.91 24.24 12.44
N TYR A 224 -5.08 25.07 13.07
CA TYR A 224 -4.00 24.64 13.95
C TYR A 224 -3.88 25.55 15.16
N LYS A 225 -3.28 25.03 16.23
CA LYS A 225 -2.87 25.80 17.40
C LYS A 225 -1.41 26.20 17.29
N ASN A 226 -1.10 27.48 17.42
CA ASN A 226 0.28 27.98 17.46
C ASN A 226 0.94 27.74 18.83
N ALA A 227 2.19 28.18 18.98
CA ALA A 227 2.93 28.09 20.24
C ALA A 227 2.27 28.85 21.41
N ASP A 228 1.53 29.92 21.11
CA ASP A 228 0.84 30.76 22.09
C ASP A 228 -0.54 30.17 22.50
N GLY A 229 -0.98 29.11 21.83
CA GLY A 229 -2.26 28.44 22.05
C GLY A 229 -3.43 29.02 21.24
N ASP A 230 -3.17 30.00 20.38
CA ASP A 230 -4.17 30.60 19.50
C ASP A 230 -4.58 29.63 18.38
N GLU A 231 -5.86 29.63 18.07
CA GLU A 231 -6.44 28.86 16.97
C GLU A 231 -6.38 29.67 15.67
N ILE A 232 -5.61 29.20 14.69
CA ILE A 232 -5.42 29.86 13.39
C ILE A 232 -5.97 28.95 12.30
N ALA A 233 -6.70 29.52 11.34
CA ALA A 233 -7.21 28.80 10.18
C ALA A 233 -6.52 29.26 8.89
N ILE A 234 -6.07 28.31 8.07
CA ILE A 234 -5.49 28.54 6.76
C ILE A 234 -6.43 27.93 5.70
N PRO A 235 -6.84 28.69 4.67
CA PRO A 235 -7.57 28.15 3.54
C PRO A 235 -6.78 27.04 2.84
N ALA A 236 -7.42 25.92 2.55
CA ALA A 236 -6.81 24.80 1.84
C ALA A 236 -7.88 24.07 1.03
N SER A 237 -7.63 23.92 -0.27
CA SER A 237 -8.46 23.09 -1.15
C SER A 237 -8.08 21.61 -1.11
N THR A 238 -6.89 21.29 -0.60
CA THR A 238 -6.38 19.92 -0.47
C THR A 238 -5.51 19.85 0.78
N VAL A 239 -5.69 18.79 1.55
CA VAL A 239 -4.94 18.55 2.79
C VAL A 239 -4.29 17.18 2.70
N VAL A 240 -2.96 17.17 2.72
CA VAL A 240 -2.19 15.93 2.66
C VAL A 240 -1.70 15.57 4.06
N SER A 241 -2.18 14.45 4.59
CA SER A 241 -1.85 13.99 5.93
C SER A 241 -0.50 13.24 5.93
N ALA A 242 0.57 13.90 6.35
CA ALA A 242 1.92 13.34 6.41
C ALA A 242 2.45 13.20 7.85
N PHE A 243 1.63 12.70 8.78
CA PHE A 243 1.97 12.60 10.22
C PHE A 243 2.95 11.46 10.59
N GLY A 244 3.54 10.82 9.59
CA GLY A 244 4.46 9.70 9.75
C GLY A 244 3.78 8.33 9.68
N TYR A 245 4.61 7.29 9.79
CA TYR A 245 4.20 5.90 9.57
C TYR A 245 4.13 5.12 10.88
N LYS A 246 3.34 4.05 10.89
CA LYS A 246 3.32 3.04 11.95
C LYS A 246 3.90 1.73 11.43
N ALA A 247 4.44 0.93 12.33
CA ALA A 247 4.87 -0.41 11.97
C ALA A 247 3.69 -1.20 11.40
N TYR A 248 3.92 -1.94 10.33
CA TYR A 248 2.93 -2.77 9.68
C TYR A 248 3.55 -4.13 9.37
N ASN A 249 3.03 -5.18 10.02
CA ASN A 249 3.61 -6.52 9.95
C ASN A 249 2.51 -7.60 10.06
N PRO A 250 1.64 -7.74 9.05
CA PRO A 250 0.62 -8.77 9.03
C PRO A 250 1.21 -10.18 8.76
N LEU A 251 2.45 -10.27 8.28
CA LEU A 251 3.03 -11.51 7.75
C LEU A 251 3.82 -12.32 8.77
N GLU A 252 4.21 -11.77 9.92
CA GLU A 252 5.04 -12.48 10.89
C GLU A 252 4.41 -13.78 11.40
N ASN A 253 3.12 -13.75 11.78
CA ASN A 253 2.44 -14.95 12.27
C ASN A 253 2.37 -16.03 11.17
N VAL A 254 2.05 -15.62 9.94
CA VAL A 254 2.01 -16.51 8.78
C VAL A 254 3.39 -17.12 8.51
N ALA A 255 4.45 -16.33 8.60
CA ALA A 255 5.81 -16.82 8.42
C ALA A 255 6.20 -17.82 9.52
N LYS A 256 5.87 -17.56 10.79
CA LYS A 256 6.19 -18.43 11.93
C LYS A 256 5.49 -19.80 11.86
N GLU A 257 4.33 -19.87 11.21
CA GLU A 257 3.63 -21.14 10.99
C GLU A 257 4.28 -22.00 9.90
N ASN A 258 5.02 -21.40 8.97
CA ASN A 258 5.55 -22.08 7.78
C ASN A 258 7.08 -22.25 7.79
N CYS A 259 7.78 -21.48 8.62
CA CYS A 259 9.23 -21.47 8.73
C CYS A 259 9.65 -21.71 10.18
N ASN A 260 10.64 -22.59 10.38
CA ASN A 260 11.16 -22.90 11.73
C ASN A 260 11.88 -21.69 12.35
N GLU A 261 12.36 -20.76 11.54
CA GLU A 261 13.15 -19.61 11.96
C GLU A 261 12.69 -18.37 11.19
N VAL A 262 12.26 -17.33 11.92
CA VAL A 262 11.67 -16.12 11.35
C VAL A 262 12.23 -14.91 12.07
N TYR A 263 12.77 -13.98 11.29
CA TYR A 263 13.28 -12.69 11.76
C TYR A 263 12.47 -11.55 11.13
N VAL A 264 11.93 -10.68 11.97
CA VAL A 264 11.30 -9.43 11.52
C VAL A 264 12.34 -8.32 11.61
N ILE A 265 12.47 -7.53 10.53
CA ILE A 265 13.48 -6.47 10.41
C ILE A 265 12.87 -5.16 9.89
N GLY A 266 13.53 -4.04 10.18
CA GLY A 266 13.20 -2.74 9.61
C GLY A 266 11.82 -2.22 10.02
N SER A 267 11.15 -1.52 9.09
CA SER A 267 9.89 -0.82 9.38
C SER A 267 8.73 -1.73 9.81
N ALA A 268 8.82 -3.04 9.56
CA ALA A 268 7.88 -4.04 10.06
C ALA A 268 7.96 -4.21 11.59
N VAL A 269 9.14 -4.00 12.19
CA VAL A 269 9.32 -4.00 13.65
C VAL A 269 8.88 -2.67 14.23
N LYS A 270 9.44 -1.58 13.70
CA LYS A 270 9.17 -0.21 14.16
C LYS A 270 9.38 0.74 12.98
N ALA A 271 8.42 1.62 12.75
CA ALA A 271 8.60 2.71 11.78
C ALA A 271 9.90 3.47 12.10
N GLY A 272 10.74 3.63 11.08
CA GLY A 272 12.11 4.09 11.21
C GLY A 272 12.68 4.42 9.84
N ASN A 273 13.93 4.88 9.81
CA ASN A 273 14.59 5.30 8.58
C ASN A 273 15.38 4.14 7.94
N THR A 274 15.90 4.39 6.74
CA THR A 274 16.67 3.42 5.96
C THR A 274 17.90 2.90 6.72
N LEU A 275 18.56 3.73 7.52
CA LEU A 275 19.75 3.31 8.28
C LEU A 275 19.39 2.24 9.32
N THR A 276 18.31 2.45 10.06
CA THR A 276 17.82 1.45 11.03
C THR A 276 17.42 0.15 10.32
N ALA A 277 16.78 0.23 9.16
CA ALA A 277 16.41 -0.96 8.39
C ALA A 277 17.63 -1.73 7.85
N ILE A 278 18.66 -1.03 7.37
CA ILE A 278 19.93 -1.64 6.93
C ILE A 278 20.62 -2.33 8.11
N GLN A 279 20.70 -1.66 9.27
CA GLN A 279 21.29 -2.22 10.46
C GLN A 279 20.55 -3.48 10.92
N ASP A 280 19.21 -3.45 10.97
CA ASP A 280 18.40 -4.60 11.33
C ASP A 280 18.63 -5.78 10.38
N GLY A 281 18.66 -5.52 9.07
CA GLY A 281 18.95 -6.52 8.06
C GLY A 281 20.33 -7.15 8.23
N TYR A 282 21.35 -6.32 8.47
CA TYR A 282 22.72 -6.79 8.73
C TYR A 282 22.79 -7.67 10.00
N GLN A 283 22.16 -7.24 11.09
CA GLN A 283 22.14 -7.98 12.35
C GLN A 283 21.34 -9.28 12.27
N ALA A 284 20.26 -9.31 11.49
CA ALA A 284 19.54 -10.55 11.21
C ALA A 284 20.40 -11.51 10.38
N GLY A 285 21.12 -11.00 9.38
CA GLY A 285 22.04 -11.80 8.57
C GLY A 285 23.18 -12.45 9.37
N LEU A 286 23.69 -11.81 10.42
CA LEU A 286 24.72 -12.38 11.31
C LEU A 286 24.21 -13.52 12.22
N LYS A 287 22.89 -13.69 12.34
CA LYS A 287 22.27 -14.72 13.17
C LYS A 287 21.92 -15.99 12.41
N LEU A 288 21.97 -15.93 11.07
CA LEU A 288 21.83 -17.08 10.16
C LEU A 288 23.13 -17.89 10.13
#